data_AF-A0A6P5ZDX7-F1
#
_entry.id   AF-A0A6P5ZDX7-F1
#
_cell.length_a   1.000
_cell.length_b   1.000
_cell.length_c   1.000
_cell.angle_alpha   90.00
_cell.angle_beta   90.00
_cell.angle_gamma   90.00
#
_symmetry.space_group_name_H-M   'P 1'
#
loop_
_entity.id
_entity.type
_entity.pdbx_description
1 polymer ?
#
loop_
_entity_poly.entity_id
_entity_poly.type
_entity_poly.pdbx_seq_one_letter_code
_entity_poly.pdbx_strand_id
1 'polypeptide(L)'
;MEEKEVGEASKEVRVGEVKEGVASIALLPSGSLSGHFIQLPQSICYGLHGTELACEMECSRGEDYRLIKLTIIDYNSKKEQTVVVECRGHDAARFRNIDHAHGWEKDIVDMVEQKEGKKKVLISFECETLKSDKAAEDHIKQFMPKLSGLDAVVNIGRMSISGLDFEAEEADSKQDLSTP
;
A
#
# COMPACT_ATOMS: atom_id res chain seq x y z
N MET A 1 15.39 -21.19 -44.54
CA MET A 1 14.10 -20.89 -43.90
C MET A 1 14.46 -20.66 -42.45
N GLU A 2 14.54 -19.38 -42.08
CA GLU A 2 14.82 -18.93 -40.73
C GLU A 2 13.58 -19.17 -39.87
N GLU A 3 13.77 -19.80 -38.71
CA GLU A 3 12.82 -19.70 -37.60
C GLU A 3 13.64 -19.22 -36.39
N LYS A 4 13.58 -17.91 -36.16
CA LYS A 4 14.06 -17.27 -34.93
C LYS A 4 12.98 -17.48 -33.87
N GLU A 5 13.30 -18.30 -32.87
CA GLU A 5 12.57 -18.28 -31.60
C GLU A 5 12.82 -16.92 -30.94
N VAL A 6 11.76 -16.12 -30.84
CA VAL A 6 11.75 -14.85 -30.12
C VAL A 6 11.66 -15.18 -28.64
N GLY A 7 12.76 -14.99 -27.92
CA GLY A 7 12.78 -15.06 -26.47
C GLY A 7 11.86 -13.99 -25.88
N GLU A 8 10.89 -14.42 -25.08
CA GLU A 8 10.16 -13.55 -24.17
C GLU A 8 11.15 -13.06 -23.11
N ALA A 9 11.64 -11.85 -23.31
CA ALA A 9 12.39 -11.12 -22.31
C ALA A 9 11.43 -10.77 -21.16
N SER A 10 11.41 -11.62 -20.14
CA SER A 10 10.88 -11.31 -18.83
C SER A 10 11.44 -9.96 -18.40
N LYS A 11 10.60 -8.92 -18.39
CA LYS A 11 10.97 -7.60 -17.84
C LYS A 11 11.32 -7.82 -16.37
N GLU A 12 12.60 -7.97 -16.05
CA GLU A 12 13.10 -7.92 -14.69
C GLU A 12 12.79 -6.53 -14.13
N VAL A 13 11.68 -6.43 -13.42
CA VAL A 13 11.39 -5.29 -12.56
C VAL A 13 12.58 -5.17 -11.62
N ARG A 14 13.30 -4.05 -11.66
CA ARG A 14 14.35 -3.74 -10.69
C ARG A 14 13.69 -3.59 -9.33
N VAL A 15 13.48 -4.70 -8.63
CA VAL A 15 12.97 -4.73 -7.27
C VAL A 15 14.01 -4.00 -6.42
N GLY A 16 13.68 -2.80 -5.95
CA GLY A 16 14.52 -2.06 -5.02
C GLY A 16 14.67 -2.83 -3.70
N GLU A 17 15.40 -2.25 -2.74
CA GLU A 17 15.52 -2.84 -1.39
C GLU A 17 14.14 -3.23 -0.85
N VAL A 18 14.01 -4.50 -0.42
CA VAL A 18 12.80 -5.02 0.20
C VAL A 18 12.86 -4.73 1.69
N LYS A 19 11.87 -3.99 2.19
CA LYS A 19 11.66 -3.70 3.59
C LYS A 19 10.68 -4.73 4.15
N GLU A 20 11.17 -5.60 5.03
CA GLU A 20 10.36 -6.62 5.68
C GLU A 20 10.15 -6.30 7.15
N GLY A 21 9.00 -6.69 7.70
CA GLY A 21 8.70 -6.42 9.09
C GLY A 21 7.29 -6.80 9.51
N VAL A 22 6.80 -6.11 10.54
CA VAL A 22 5.49 -6.35 11.14
C VAL A 22 4.64 -5.09 11.02
N ALA A 23 3.41 -5.24 10.56
CA ALA A 23 2.43 -4.18 10.53
C ALA A 23 1.32 -4.41 11.58
N SER A 24 0.85 -3.32 12.18
CA SER A 24 -0.38 -3.27 12.97
C SER A 24 -1.31 -2.25 12.33
N ILE A 25 -2.49 -2.70 11.89
CA ILE A 25 -3.41 -1.93 11.06
C ILE A 25 -4.79 -1.98 11.69
N ALA A 26 -5.30 -0.82 12.10
CA ALA A 26 -6.68 -0.63 12.50
C ALA A 26 -7.55 -0.39 11.25
N LEU A 27 -8.59 -1.21 11.09
CA LEU A 27 -9.65 -1.02 10.10
C LEU A 27 -10.86 -0.39 10.78
N LEU A 28 -11.24 0.80 10.32
CA LEU A 28 -12.40 1.53 10.81
C LEU A 28 -13.68 1.01 10.13
N PRO A 29 -14.85 1.14 10.79
CA PRO A 29 -16.14 0.81 10.17
C PRO A 29 -16.44 1.57 8.87
N SER A 30 -15.79 2.72 8.66
CA SER A 30 -15.88 3.51 7.43
C SER A 30 -15.14 2.89 6.23
N GLY A 31 -14.43 1.77 6.40
CA GLY A 31 -13.57 1.17 5.39
C GLY A 31 -12.16 1.77 5.31
N SER A 32 -11.94 2.92 5.96
CA SER A 32 -10.62 3.53 6.10
C SER A 32 -9.74 2.71 7.04
N LEU A 33 -8.44 2.74 6.83
CA LEU A 33 -7.47 2.06 7.68
C LEU A 33 -6.36 3.00 8.13
N SER A 34 -5.79 2.71 9.28
CA SER A 34 -4.67 3.46 9.84
C SER A 34 -3.80 2.52 10.66
N GLY A 35 -2.49 2.68 10.61
CA GLY A 35 -1.60 1.72 11.21
C GLY A 35 -0.14 2.12 11.16
N HIS A 36 0.70 1.16 11.53
CA HIS A 36 2.15 1.31 11.54
C HIS A 36 2.80 0.06 11.00
N PHE A 37 3.87 0.23 10.23
CA PHE A 37 4.77 -0.82 9.78
C PHE A 37 6.14 -0.61 10.42
N ILE A 38 6.63 -1.63 11.12
CA ILE A 38 7.96 -1.63 11.73
C ILE A 38 8.85 -2.54 10.90
N GLN A 39 9.77 -1.93 10.15
CA GLN A 39 10.80 -2.64 9.40
C GLN A 39 11.80 -3.28 10.37
N LEU A 40 12.10 -4.56 10.17
CA LEU A 40 13.07 -5.32 10.95
C LEU A 40 14.31 -5.65 10.08
N PRO A 41 15.51 -5.77 10.68
CA PRO A 41 15.83 -5.55 12.10
C PRO A 41 16.03 -4.07 12.48
N GLN A 42 16.02 -3.13 11.53
CA GLN A 42 16.39 -1.74 11.76
C GLN A 42 15.42 -0.97 12.66
N SER A 43 14.25 -1.53 12.96
CA SER A 43 13.21 -0.94 13.81
C SER A 43 12.74 0.44 13.31
N ILE A 44 12.74 0.63 11.99
CA ILE A 44 12.27 1.87 11.36
C ILE A 44 10.74 1.80 11.29
N CYS A 45 10.08 2.85 11.77
CA CYS A 45 8.62 2.92 11.82
C CYS A 45 8.07 3.78 10.69
N TYR A 46 7.14 3.21 9.94
CA TYR A 46 6.38 3.87 8.89
C TYR A 46 4.91 3.97 9.32
N GLY A 47 4.29 5.12 9.10
CA GLY A 47 2.84 5.28 9.20
C GLY A 47 2.14 4.70 7.98
N LEU A 48 1.00 4.06 8.20
CA LEU A 48 0.13 3.56 7.15
C LEU A 48 -1.22 4.28 7.26
N HIS A 49 -1.68 4.89 6.19
CA HIS A 49 -3.00 5.50 6.11
C HIS A 49 -3.68 5.06 4.84
N GLY A 50 -4.89 4.50 4.92
CA GLY A 50 -5.62 4.03 3.77
C GLY A 50 -7.04 4.57 3.73
N THR A 51 -7.47 4.99 2.54
CA THR A 51 -8.86 5.36 2.27
C THR A 51 -9.41 4.46 1.17
N GLU A 52 -10.64 3.97 1.37
CA GLU A 52 -11.34 3.18 0.37
C GLU A 52 -11.66 4.04 -0.87
N LEU A 53 -11.33 3.50 -2.04
CA LEU A 53 -11.68 4.08 -3.32
C LEU A 53 -12.98 3.43 -3.81
N ALA A 54 -13.95 4.26 -4.19
CA ALA A 54 -15.13 3.79 -4.90
C ALA A 54 -14.69 3.23 -6.26
N CYS A 55 -15.13 2.02 -6.58
CA CYS A 55 -14.96 1.42 -7.89
C CYS A 55 -16.25 0.68 -8.23
N GLU A 56 -16.67 0.72 -9.49
CA GLU A 56 -17.77 -0.13 -9.94
C GLU A 56 -17.41 -1.59 -9.64
N MET A 57 -18.27 -2.28 -8.88
CA MET A 57 -18.08 -3.68 -8.56
C MET A 57 -18.18 -4.49 -9.87
N GLU A 58 -17.04 -4.89 -10.43
CA GLU A 58 -17.05 -5.95 -11.44
C GLU A 58 -17.57 -7.22 -10.74
N CYS A 59 -18.74 -7.72 -11.14
CA CYS A 59 -19.39 -8.89 -10.55
C CYS A 59 -18.54 -10.19 -10.57
N SER A 60 -17.37 -10.17 -11.20
CA SER A 60 -16.38 -11.26 -11.24
C SER A 60 -15.40 -11.23 -10.06
N ARG A 61 -15.27 -10.10 -9.35
CA ARG A 61 -14.40 -9.93 -8.18
C ARG A 61 -15.32 -9.97 -6.95
N GLY A 62 -15.15 -10.98 -6.09
CA GLY A 62 -16.10 -11.29 -5.00
C GLY A 62 -16.37 -10.11 -4.05
N GLU A 63 -17.41 -10.26 -3.21
CA GLU A 63 -17.98 -9.20 -2.34
C GLU A 63 -16.98 -8.56 -1.36
N ASP A 64 -15.86 -9.23 -1.07
CA ASP A 64 -14.80 -8.75 -0.16
C ASP A 64 -13.65 -8.00 -0.87
N TYR A 65 -13.82 -7.62 -2.14
CA TYR A 65 -12.83 -6.86 -2.89
C TYR A 65 -12.95 -5.36 -2.62
N ARG A 66 -11.88 -4.74 -2.10
CA ARG A 66 -11.81 -3.28 -1.92
C ARG A 66 -10.53 -2.72 -2.51
N LEU A 67 -10.61 -1.51 -3.05
CA LEU A 67 -9.44 -0.73 -3.45
C LEU A 67 -9.11 0.28 -2.37
N ILE A 68 -7.85 0.29 -1.95
CA ILE A 68 -7.38 1.22 -0.93
C ILE A 68 -6.29 2.11 -1.54
N LYS A 69 -6.50 3.42 -1.46
CA LYS A 69 -5.41 4.40 -1.62
C LYS A 69 -4.60 4.39 -0.33
N LEU A 70 -3.47 3.70 -0.35
CA LEU A 70 -2.57 3.54 0.78
C LEU A 70 -1.43 4.55 0.70
N THR A 71 -1.36 5.43 1.68
CA THR A 71 -0.27 6.38 1.90
C THR A 71 0.67 5.83 2.98
N ILE A 72 1.94 5.71 2.62
CA ILE A 72 3.02 5.23 3.50
C ILE A 72 3.86 6.44 3.87
N ILE A 73 4.00 6.69 5.16
CA ILE A 73 4.70 7.87 5.69
C ILE A 73 5.96 7.40 6.40
N ASP A 74 7.12 7.86 5.99
CA ASP A 74 8.33 7.69 6.78
C ASP A 74 8.34 8.72 7.92
N TYR A 75 8.24 8.26 9.16
CA TYR A 75 8.23 9.16 10.30
C TYR A 75 9.56 9.86 10.57
N ASN A 76 10.68 9.35 10.04
CA ASN A 76 11.98 9.99 10.16
C ASN A 76 12.11 11.17 9.19
N SER A 77 11.88 10.93 7.89
CA SER A 77 11.99 11.97 6.86
C SER A 77 10.75 12.84 6.70
N LYS A 78 9.61 12.43 7.27
CA LYS A 78 8.27 13.02 7.06
C LYS A 78 7.80 12.99 5.60
N LYS A 79 8.46 12.22 4.75
CA LYS A 79 8.07 12.02 3.37
C LYS A 79 6.99 10.95 3.29
N GLU A 80 6.11 11.11 2.32
CA GLU A 80 4.99 10.20 2.10
C GLU A 80 4.98 9.71 0.66
N GLN A 81 4.53 8.48 0.47
CA GLN A 81 4.36 7.90 -0.85
C GLN A 81 3.03 7.17 -0.89
N THR A 82 2.24 7.47 -1.91
CA THR A 82 0.91 6.87 -2.08
C THR A 82 0.93 5.82 -3.18
N VAL A 83 0.23 4.71 -2.93
CA VAL A 83 0.01 3.62 -3.87
C VAL A 83 -1.42 3.13 -3.78
N VAL A 84 -1.91 2.44 -4.80
CA VAL A 84 -3.20 1.77 -4.76
C VAL A 84 -2.97 0.27 -4.56
N VAL A 85 -3.66 -0.30 -3.58
CA VAL A 85 -3.60 -1.74 -3.26
C VAL A 85 -4.98 -2.35 -3.30
N GLU A 86 -5.05 -3.63 -3.66
CA GLU A 86 -6.23 -4.43 -3.39
C GLU A 86 -6.20 -4.92 -1.95
N CYS A 87 -7.34 -4.78 -1.29
CA CYS A 87 -7.63 -5.32 0.02
C CYS A 87 -8.62 -6.47 -0.16
N ARG A 88 -8.31 -7.64 0.42
CA ARG A 88 -9.17 -8.81 0.38
C ARG A 88 -9.47 -9.35 1.78
N GLY A 89 -10.66 -9.92 1.90
CA GLY A 89 -11.20 -10.46 3.14
C GLY A 89 -11.98 -9.39 3.91
N HIS A 90 -13.11 -9.80 4.48
CA HIS A 90 -14.07 -8.95 5.18
C HIS A 90 -13.41 -7.99 6.19
N ASP A 91 -12.35 -8.45 6.86
CA ASP A 91 -11.65 -7.72 7.90
C ASP A 91 -10.32 -7.09 7.45
N ALA A 92 -10.08 -6.90 6.14
CA ALA A 92 -8.81 -6.39 5.61
C ALA A 92 -7.57 -7.24 5.94
N ALA A 93 -7.75 -8.56 5.92
CA ALA A 93 -6.71 -9.53 6.30
C ALA A 93 -5.51 -9.56 5.35
N ARG A 94 -5.65 -9.09 4.10
CA ARG A 94 -4.58 -9.15 3.09
C ARG A 94 -4.55 -7.91 2.22
N PHE A 95 -3.34 -7.36 2.01
CA PHE A 95 -3.08 -6.36 0.97
C PHE A 95 -2.15 -6.91 -0.09
N ARG A 96 -2.45 -6.60 -1.36
CA ARG A 96 -1.59 -6.91 -2.51
C ARG A 96 -1.62 -5.76 -3.51
N ASN A 97 -0.59 -5.68 -4.34
CA ASN A 97 -0.65 -4.83 -5.53
C ASN A 97 -1.78 -5.29 -6.47
N ILE A 98 -2.24 -4.35 -7.28
CA ILE A 98 -3.21 -4.60 -8.33
C ILE A 98 -2.49 -5.21 -9.54
N ASP A 99 -2.97 -6.36 -9.99
CA ASP A 99 -2.44 -7.04 -11.17
C ASP A 99 -3.02 -6.51 -12.49
N HIS A 100 -4.28 -6.05 -12.51
CA HIS A 100 -4.96 -5.50 -13.70
C HIS A 100 -6.03 -4.46 -13.34
N ALA A 101 -5.96 -3.30 -13.98
CA ALA A 101 -6.85 -2.13 -13.81
C ALA A 101 -7.83 -1.93 -14.98
N HIS A 102 -8.03 -2.93 -15.85
CA HIS A 102 -8.96 -2.81 -16.98
C HIS A 102 -10.37 -2.47 -16.49
N GLY A 103 -10.96 -1.42 -17.06
CA GLY A 103 -12.35 -1.00 -16.79
C GLY A 103 -12.53 0.05 -15.69
N TRP A 104 -11.45 0.55 -15.09
CA TRP A 104 -11.55 1.52 -14.00
C TRP A 104 -11.64 2.97 -14.46
N GLU A 105 -12.12 3.81 -13.56
CA GLU A 105 -12.11 5.26 -13.75
C GLU A 105 -10.70 5.74 -14.05
N LYS A 106 -10.61 6.69 -14.99
CA LYS A 106 -9.35 7.19 -15.52
C LYS A 106 -8.42 7.70 -14.41
N ASP A 107 -8.98 8.28 -13.34
CA ASP A 107 -8.20 8.77 -12.20
C ASP A 107 -7.54 7.64 -11.39
N ILE A 108 -8.17 6.46 -11.30
CA ILE A 108 -7.60 5.28 -10.63
C ILE A 108 -6.55 4.65 -11.55
N VAL A 109 -6.85 4.54 -12.85
CA VAL A 109 -5.92 4.04 -13.86
C VAL A 109 -4.67 4.91 -13.90
N ASP A 110 -4.80 6.23 -13.95
CA ASP A 110 -3.68 7.17 -13.93
C ASP A 110 -2.87 7.02 -12.63
N MET A 111 -3.49 6.80 -11.46
CA MET A 111 -2.76 6.55 -10.21
C MET A 111 -2.00 5.21 -10.18
N VAL A 112 -2.50 4.18 -10.88
CA VAL A 112 -1.86 2.86 -11.00
C VAL A 112 -0.76 2.88 -12.08
N GLU A 113 -0.98 3.62 -13.17
CA GLU A 113 -0.10 3.71 -14.34
C GLU A 113 0.98 4.79 -14.24
N GLN A 114 0.84 5.81 -13.37
CA GLN A 114 1.80 6.93 -13.19
C GLN A 114 3.22 6.55 -12.72
N LYS A 115 3.63 5.28 -12.78
CA LYS A 115 5.01 4.85 -12.47
C LYS A 115 5.64 3.91 -13.50
N GLU A 116 5.32 4.02 -14.79
CA GLU A 116 6.11 3.34 -15.85
C GLU A 116 7.56 3.88 -15.99
N GLY A 117 7.94 4.94 -15.25
CA GLY A 117 9.32 5.46 -15.17
C GLY A 117 9.99 5.48 -13.78
N LYS A 118 9.24 5.26 -12.69
CA LYS A 118 9.73 5.27 -11.29
C LYS A 118 9.57 3.86 -10.72
N LYS A 119 10.53 3.35 -9.94
CA LYS A 119 10.51 1.98 -9.35
C LYS A 119 9.09 1.65 -8.85
N LYS A 120 8.47 0.59 -9.40
CA LYS A 120 7.14 0.14 -8.99
C LYS A 120 7.20 -0.27 -7.52
N VAL A 121 6.38 0.37 -6.68
CA VAL A 121 6.28 0.01 -5.27
C VAL A 121 5.44 -1.26 -5.15
N LEU A 122 6.01 -2.32 -4.58
CA LEU A 122 5.29 -3.56 -4.33
C LEU A 122 5.02 -3.74 -2.84
N ILE A 123 3.81 -4.15 -2.49
CA ILE A 123 3.32 -4.32 -1.14
C ILE A 123 2.63 -5.66 -1.00
N SER A 124 2.99 -6.38 0.06
CA SER A 124 2.26 -7.54 0.54
C SER A 124 2.04 -7.40 2.04
N PHE A 125 0.81 -7.63 2.49
CA PHE A 125 0.47 -7.78 3.89
C PHE A 125 -0.36 -9.05 4.09
N GLU A 126 -0.04 -9.81 5.12
CA GLU A 126 -0.83 -10.95 5.55
C GLU A 126 -1.05 -10.90 7.06
N CYS A 127 -2.31 -10.84 7.46
CA CYS A 127 -2.73 -10.86 8.86
C CYS A 127 -2.43 -12.23 9.49
N GLU A 128 -1.78 -12.19 10.65
CA GLU A 128 -1.52 -13.34 11.50
C GLU A 128 -2.39 -13.33 12.76
N THR A 129 -2.79 -12.14 13.22
CA THR A 129 -3.60 -11.94 14.41
C THR A 129 -4.62 -10.83 14.19
N LEU A 130 -5.90 -11.20 14.27
CA LEU A 130 -7.03 -10.27 14.29
C LEU A 130 -7.46 -10.03 15.74
N LYS A 131 -7.64 -8.77 16.11
CA LYS A 131 -8.23 -8.35 17.39
C LYS A 131 -9.53 -7.60 17.12
N SER A 132 -10.55 -7.92 17.91
CA SER A 132 -11.86 -7.23 17.92
C SER A 132 -12.18 -6.73 19.34
N ASP A 133 -13.23 -5.91 19.43
CA ASP A 133 -13.86 -5.49 20.68
C ASP A 133 -12.83 -4.92 21.68
N LYS A 134 -12.88 -5.42 22.93
CA LYS A 134 -11.96 -5.01 23.99
C LYS A 134 -10.48 -5.22 23.63
N ALA A 135 -10.13 -6.32 22.95
CA ALA A 135 -8.74 -6.59 22.58
C ALA A 135 -8.22 -5.61 21.53
N ALA A 136 -9.08 -5.18 20.60
CA ALA A 136 -8.76 -4.13 19.64
C ALA A 136 -8.64 -2.78 20.34
N GLU A 137 -9.62 -2.41 21.17
CA GLU A 137 -9.64 -1.13 21.88
C GLU A 137 -8.44 -0.95 22.83
N ASP A 138 -8.05 -2.00 23.56
CA ASP A 138 -6.88 -1.97 24.43
C ASP A 138 -5.58 -1.79 23.61
N HIS A 139 -5.49 -2.43 22.44
CA HIS A 139 -4.37 -2.23 21.52
C HIS A 139 -4.35 -0.81 20.94
N ILE A 140 -5.50 -0.29 20.52
CA ILE A 140 -5.65 1.05 19.96
C ILE A 140 -5.25 2.10 21.00
N LYS A 141 -5.71 1.99 22.25
CA LYS A 141 -5.32 2.91 23.33
C LYS A 141 -3.81 2.98 23.53
N GLN A 142 -3.13 1.86 23.38
CA GLN A 142 -1.69 1.77 23.59
C GLN A 142 -0.88 2.29 22.40
N PHE A 143 -1.27 1.95 21.16
CA PHE A 143 -0.43 2.16 19.98
C PHE A 143 -0.98 3.17 18.97
N MET A 144 -2.30 3.42 18.99
CA MET A 144 -3.01 4.29 18.05
C MET A 144 -4.10 5.12 18.77
N PRO A 145 -3.78 5.87 19.83
CA PRO A 145 -4.77 6.44 20.76
C PRO A 145 -5.76 7.41 20.10
N LYS A 146 -5.42 7.96 18.92
CA LYS A 146 -6.32 8.82 18.14
C LYS A 146 -7.53 8.08 17.55
N LEU A 147 -7.51 6.74 17.55
CA LEU A 147 -8.58 5.91 17.00
C LEU A 147 -9.45 5.26 18.10
N SER A 148 -9.16 5.53 19.38
CA SER A 148 -9.90 4.95 20.50
C SER A 148 -11.38 5.32 20.45
N GLY A 149 -12.24 4.33 20.67
CA GLY A 149 -13.70 4.50 20.64
C GLY A 149 -14.30 4.61 19.24
N LEU A 150 -13.52 4.38 18.18
CA LEU A 150 -14.02 4.35 16.79
C LEU A 150 -14.43 2.95 16.31
N ASP A 151 -14.54 1.98 17.23
CA ASP A 151 -14.99 0.61 16.95
C ASP A 151 -14.20 -0.09 15.83
N ALA A 152 -12.89 0.14 15.80
CA ALA A 152 -12.00 -0.46 14.82
C ALA A 152 -11.57 -1.86 15.22
N VAL A 153 -11.40 -2.74 14.24
CA VAL A 153 -10.68 -4.02 14.40
C VAL A 153 -9.20 -3.82 14.09
N VAL A 154 -8.31 -4.64 14.67
CA VAL A 154 -6.86 -4.53 14.45
C VAL A 154 -6.30 -5.81 13.85
N ASN A 155 -5.70 -5.71 12.67
CA ASN A 155 -4.91 -6.76 12.05
C ASN A 155 -3.43 -6.55 12.36
N ILE A 156 -2.76 -7.61 12.82
CA ILE A 156 -1.32 -7.64 13.04
C ILE A 156 -0.76 -8.77 12.20
N GLY A 157 0.32 -8.50 11.46
CA GLY A 157 0.93 -9.53 10.63
C GLY A 157 2.16 -9.07 9.86
N ARG A 158 2.64 -9.95 8.99
CA ARG A 158 3.86 -9.73 8.20
C ARG A 158 3.55 -8.78 7.05
N MET A 159 4.45 -7.82 6.86
CA MET A 159 4.37 -6.89 5.74
C MET A 159 5.73 -6.81 5.03
N SER A 160 5.69 -6.77 3.71
CA SER A 160 6.84 -6.48 2.86
C SER A 160 6.51 -5.32 1.92
N ILE A 161 7.46 -4.40 1.78
CA ILE A 161 7.37 -3.24 0.90
C ILE A 161 8.67 -3.17 0.10
N SER A 162 8.60 -3.16 -1.23
CA SER A 162 9.78 -2.99 -2.09
C SER A 162 9.59 -1.81 -3.04
N GLY A 163 10.69 -1.22 -3.50
CA GLY A 163 10.64 -0.06 -4.40
C GLY A 163 10.22 1.25 -3.73
N LEU A 164 10.05 1.28 -2.41
CA LEU A 164 9.77 2.47 -1.63
C LEU A 164 11.01 3.37 -1.62
N ASP A 165 10.94 4.48 -2.35
CA ASP A 165 12.02 5.42 -2.54
C ASP A 165 11.47 6.84 -2.34
N PHE A 166 11.79 7.44 -1.19
CA PHE A 166 11.36 8.78 -0.80
C PHE A 166 12.31 9.88 -1.33
N GLU A 167 13.46 9.52 -1.91
CA GLU A 167 14.43 10.49 -2.42
C GLU A 167 14.14 10.91 -3.86
N ALA A 168 13.40 10.08 -4.61
CA ALA A 168 13.07 10.31 -6.02
C ALA A 168 12.05 11.44 -6.30
N GLU A 169 11.46 12.08 -5.28
CA GLU A 169 10.51 13.19 -5.44
C GLU A 169 11.16 14.58 -5.49
N GLU A 170 12.44 14.72 -5.15
CA GLU A 170 13.14 16.02 -5.16
C GLU A 170 13.59 16.47 -6.58
N ALA A 171 13.50 15.60 -7.59
CA ALA A 171 14.06 15.87 -8.92
C ALA A 171 13.09 16.58 -9.90
N ASP A 172 11.78 16.62 -9.60
CA ASP A 172 10.75 17.16 -10.52
C ASP A 172 10.46 18.66 -10.33
N SER A 173 11.02 19.30 -9.28
CA SER A 173 10.69 20.70 -8.93
C SER A 173 11.73 21.72 -9.40
N LYS A 174 12.70 21.34 -10.24
CA LYS A 174 13.76 22.24 -10.75
C LYS A 174 13.91 22.19 -12.26
N GLN A 175 12.80 22.27 -12.99
CA GLN A 175 12.83 22.68 -14.40
C GLN A 175 11.62 23.56 -14.70
N ASP A 176 11.70 24.84 -14.34
CA ASP A 176 11.34 25.89 -15.31
C ASP A 176 11.94 27.25 -14.89
N LEU A 177 12.30 28.04 -15.90
CA LEU A 177 12.89 29.38 -15.88
C LEU A 177 14.35 29.56 -15.40
N SER A 178 15.29 29.06 -16.20
CA SER A 178 16.42 29.88 -16.62
C SER A 178 16.72 29.71 -18.11
N THR A 179 16.39 30.73 -18.91
CA THR A 179 17.30 31.24 -19.95
C THR A 179 16.84 32.64 -20.42
N PRO A 180 17.78 33.52 -20.78
CA PRO A 180 17.67 34.98 -20.75
C PRO A 180 17.06 35.62 -22.01
#